data_AF-A0A1P8WFI6-F1
#
_entry.id   AF-A0A1P8WFI6-F1
#
_cell.length_a   1.000
_cell.length_b   1.000
_cell.length_c   1.000
_cell.angle_alpha   90.00
_cell.angle_beta   90.00
_cell.angle_gamma   90.00
#
_symmetry.space_group_name_H-M   'P 1'
#
loop_
_entity.id
_entity.type
_entity.pdbx_description
1 polymer ?
#
loop_
_entity_poly.entity_id
_entity_poly.type
_entity_poly.pdbx_seq_one_letter_code
_entity_poly.pdbx_strand_id
1 'polypeptide(L)'
;MNGIVFTALNEMVERTFGLEAWDALLQRTGQSGIFPTASSYPDDGIMELLTALAAQQRVPLPDVTRMFGEFLFTAFQKGDRAKMPEGDSVDEILMSVDEAILATVAKQFPTATLPRFNVDVRHTTRRMVMTMRSGA
;
A
#
# COMPACT_ATOMS: atom_id res chain seq x y z
N MET A 1 1.67 -9.83 2.92
CA MET A 1 1.92 -8.72 1.97
C MET A 1 2.50 -9.23 0.65
N ASN A 2 1.98 -8.81 -0.52
CA ASN A 2 2.50 -9.22 -1.83
C ASN A 2 3.83 -8.54 -2.20
N GLY A 3 4.67 -9.23 -2.96
CA GLY A 3 5.99 -8.76 -3.40
C GLY A 3 5.94 -7.46 -4.21
N ILE A 4 4.84 -7.21 -4.95
CA ILE A 4 4.62 -5.94 -5.65
C ILE A 4 4.71 -4.71 -4.74
N VAL A 5 4.33 -4.86 -3.47
CA VAL A 5 4.38 -3.78 -2.48
C VAL A 5 5.82 -3.49 -2.07
N PHE A 6 6.64 -4.55 -1.90
CA PHE A 6 8.07 -4.39 -1.62
C PHE A 6 8.82 -3.79 -2.80
N THR A 7 8.51 -4.19 -4.04
CA THR A 7 9.13 -3.60 -5.23
C THR A 7 8.78 -2.12 -5.38
N ALA A 8 7.54 -1.74 -5.05
CA ALA A 8 7.14 -0.34 -5.05
C ALA A 8 7.87 0.47 -3.96
N LEU A 9 8.09 -0.12 -2.77
CA LEU A 9 8.86 0.53 -1.72
C LEU A 9 10.32 0.72 -2.14
N ASN A 10 10.92 -0.29 -2.77
CA ASN A 10 12.27 -0.17 -3.34
C ASN A 10 12.33 1.01 -4.32
N GLU A 11 11.45 1.03 -5.31
CA GLU A 11 11.43 2.09 -6.33
C GLU A 11 11.28 3.49 -5.70
N MET A 12 10.40 3.63 -4.69
CA MET A 12 10.23 4.89 -3.98
C MET A 12 11.53 5.31 -3.27
N VAL A 13 12.17 4.38 -2.56
CA VAL A 13 13.40 4.66 -1.80
C VAL A 13 14.54 5.02 -2.74
N GLU A 14 14.77 4.22 -3.79
CA GLU A 14 15.82 4.49 -4.78
C GLU A 14 15.63 5.85 -5.45
N ARG A 15 14.39 6.20 -5.84
CA ARG A 15 14.10 7.48 -6.51
C ARG A 15 14.21 8.70 -5.59
N THR A 16 13.97 8.53 -4.29
CA THR A 16 13.91 9.65 -3.35
C THR A 16 15.22 9.83 -2.57
N PHE A 17 15.87 8.73 -2.23
CA PHE A 17 17.01 8.69 -1.32
C PHE A 17 18.25 8.01 -1.93
N GLY A 18 18.13 7.45 -3.13
CA GLY A 18 19.22 6.77 -3.82
C GLY A 18 19.34 5.29 -3.49
N LEU A 19 20.11 4.57 -4.31
CA LEU A 19 20.32 3.12 -4.19
C LEU A 19 20.97 2.74 -2.84
N GLU A 20 21.94 3.53 -2.39
CA GLU A 20 22.64 3.30 -1.11
C GLU A 20 21.69 3.30 0.08
N ALA A 21 20.62 4.10 0.02
CA ALA A 21 19.62 4.14 1.07
C ALA A 21 18.84 2.83 1.14
N TRP A 22 18.49 2.23 0.01
CA TRP A 22 17.81 0.94 -0.04
C TRP A 22 18.70 -0.19 0.49
N ASP A 23 19.95 -0.24 0.06
CA ASP A 23 20.92 -1.23 0.54
C ASP A 23 21.11 -1.15 2.07
N ALA A 24 21.19 0.06 2.61
CA ALA A 24 21.27 0.28 4.06
C ALA A 24 20.02 -0.25 4.80
N LEU A 25 18.82 -0.16 4.20
CA LEU A 25 17.61 -0.73 4.79
C LEU A 25 17.68 -2.25 4.83
N LEU A 26 18.05 -2.88 3.71
CA LEU A 26 18.16 -4.34 3.63
C LEU A 26 19.17 -4.89 4.64
N GLN A 27 20.33 -4.24 4.78
CA GLN A 27 21.34 -4.63 5.77
C GLN A 27 20.83 -4.50 7.21
N ARG A 28 20.05 -3.45 7.51
CA ARG A 28 19.52 -3.20 8.85
C ARG A 28 18.39 -4.13 9.24
N THR A 29 17.55 -4.53 8.29
CA THR A 29 16.39 -5.40 8.54
C THR A 29 16.70 -6.87 8.30
N GLY A 30 17.81 -7.20 7.63
CA GLY A 30 18.14 -8.57 7.23
C GLY A 30 17.26 -9.10 6.10
N GLN A 31 16.50 -8.22 5.43
CA GLN A 31 15.64 -8.59 4.31
C GLN A 31 16.48 -8.94 3.08
N SER A 32 16.01 -9.89 2.26
CA SER A 32 16.79 -10.44 1.13
C SER A 32 17.01 -9.45 -0.02
N GLY A 33 16.16 -8.43 -0.15
CA GLY A 33 16.15 -7.52 -1.31
C GLY A 33 15.52 -8.10 -2.57
N ILE A 34 15.12 -9.38 -2.56
CA ILE A 34 14.55 -10.08 -3.71
C ILE A 34 13.08 -10.35 -3.46
N PHE A 35 12.23 -9.56 -4.14
CA PHE A 35 10.78 -9.59 -3.95
C PHE A 35 10.03 -9.85 -5.26
N PRO A 36 9.95 -11.08 -5.77
CA PRO A 36 9.17 -11.36 -6.96
C PRO A 36 7.71 -10.93 -6.77
N THR A 37 7.17 -10.22 -7.75
CA THR A 37 5.87 -9.54 -7.68
C THR A 37 4.71 -10.46 -7.27
N ALA A 38 4.74 -11.72 -7.71
CA ALA A 38 3.69 -12.71 -7.45
C ALA A 38 3.86 -13.49 -6.13
N SER A 39 4.93 -13.24 -5.37
CA SER A 39 5.19 -13.91 -4.09
C SER A 39 4.52 -13.18 -2.93
N SER A 40 4.19 -13.92 -1.86
CA SER A 40 3.63 -13.37 -0.62
C SER A 40 4.63 -13.48 0.53
N TYR A 41 4.67 -12.46 1.36
CA TYR A 41 5.61 -12.28 2.48
C TYR A 41 4.86 -11.92 3.76
N PRO A 42 5.44 -12.16 4.95
CA PRO A 42 4.87 -11.66 6.21
C PRO A 42 4.70 -10.13 6.20
N ASP A 43 3.62 -9.64 6.80
CA ASP A 43 3.34 -8.20 6.88
C ASP A 43 4.41 -7.45 7.70
N ASP A 44 5.04 -8.13 8.66
CA ASP A 44 6.11 -7.56 9.47
C ASP A 44 7.29 -7.08 8.61
N GLY A 45 7.59 -7.75 7.50
CA GLY A 45 8.73 -7.40 6.66
C GLY A 45 8.62 -6.00 6.01
N ILE A 46 7.43 -5.59 5.58
CA ILE A 46 7.25 -4.24 5.02
C ILE A 46 7.27 -3.19 6.15
N MET A 47 6.74 -3.53 7.32
CA MET A 47 6.73 -2.64 8.49
C MET A 47 8.13 -2.42 9.05
N GLU A 48 8.98 -3.45 9.06
CA GLU A 48 10.39 -3.36 9.42
C GLU A 48 11.15 -2.39 8.49
N LEU A 49 10.95 -2.50 7.17
CA LEU A 49 11.58 -1.61 6.19
C LEU A 49 11.12 -0.16 6.35
N LEU A 50 9.82 0.08 6.53
CA LEU A 50 9.27 1.42 6.75
C LEU A 50 9.77 2.03 8.07
N THR A 51 9.86 1.22 9.14
CA THR A 51 10.39 1.64 10.44
C THR A 51 11.88 1.97 10.35
N ALA A 52 12.65 1.14 9.64
CA ALA A 52 14.06 1.40 9.38
C ALA A 52 14.25 2.71 8.58
N LEU A 53 13.44 2.94 7.55
CA LEU A 53 13.48 4.15 6.74
C LEU A 53 13.13 5.39 7.58
N ALA A 54 12.08 5.32 8.40
CA ALA A 54 11.71 6.39 9.32
C ALA A 54 12.85 6.77 10.26
N ALA A 55 13.53 5.78 10.85
CA ALA A 55 14.68 5.99 11.71
C ALA A 55 15.88 6.61 10.95
N GLN A 56 16.16 6.14 9.73
CA GLN A 56 17.26 6.62 8.90
C GLN A 56 17.07 8.07 8.48
N GLN A 57 15.85 8.43 8.07
CA GLN A 57 15.49 9.77 7.61
C GLN A 57 15.07 10.71 8.75
N ARG A 58 15.02 10.20 10.00
CA ARG A 58 14.61 10.94 11.21
C ARG A 58 13.24 11.60 11.07
N VAL A 59 12.32 10.88 10.45
CA VAL A 59 10.92 11.30 10.27
C VAL A 59 9.98 10.33 11.00
N PRO A 60 8.80 10.77 11.44
CA PRO A 60 7.82 9.88 12.03
C PRO A 60 7.40 8.76 11.06
N LEU A 61 7.27 7.53 11.56
CA LEU A 61 6.76 6.40 10.78
C LEU A 61 5.43 6.71 10.06
N PRO A 62 4.43 7.37 10.68
CA PRO A 62 3.18 7.72 9.99
C PRO A 62 3.39 8.56 8.72
N ASP A 63 4.41 9.43 8.70
CA ASP A 63 4.69 10.29 7.56
C ASP A 63 5.36 9.52 6.42
N VAL A 64 6.27 8.59 6.76
CA VAL A 64 6.85 7.66 5.77
C VAL A 64 5.78 6.75 5.17
N THR A 65 4.89 6.20 6.01
CA THR A 65 3.79 5.35 5.55
C THR A 65 2.84 6.14 4.64
N ARG A 66 2.56 7.40 4.96
CA ARG A 66 1.74 8.28 4.09
C ARG A 66 2.41 8.52 2.75
N MET A 67 3.69 8.92 2.75
CA MET A 67 4.48 9.12 1.54
C MET A 67 4.50 7.87 0.66
N PHE A 68 4.67 6.71 1.28
CA PHE A 68 4.63 5.43 0.57
C PHE A 68 3.26 5.12 -0.04
N GLY A 69 2.17 5.39 0.69
CA GLY A 69 0.81 5.27 0.17
C GLY A 69 0.54 6.16 -1.04
N GLU A 70 0.98 7.43 -1.00
CA GLU A 70 0.86 8.38 -2.12
C GLU A 70 1.65 7.91 -3.36
N PHE A 71 2.86 7.38 -3.13
CA PHE A 71 3.67 6.79 -4.19
C PHE A 71 2.99 5.57 -4.82
N LEU A 72 2.50 4.63 -3.99
CA LEU A 72 1.77 3.43 -4.43
C LEU A 72 0.55 3.78 -5.27
N PHE A 73 -0.26 4.74 -4.81
CA PHE A 73 -1.44 5.19 -5.54
C PHE A 73 -1.08 5.74 -6.92
N THR A 74 0.02 6.49 -7.02
CA THR A 74 0.54 7.01 -8.29
C THR A 74 1.08 5.88 -9.19
N ALA A 75 1.74 4.88 -8.62
CA ALA A 75 2.24 3.73 -9.36
C ALA A 75 1.09 2.89 -9.96
N PHE A 76 0.02 2.66 -9.19
CA PHE A 76 -1.17 1.96 -9.68
C PHE A 76 -1.89 2.70 -10.80
N GLN A 77 -1.94 4.04 -10.75
CA GLN A 77 -2.51 4.85 -11.83
C GLN A 77 -1.77 4.71 -13.16
N LYS A 78 -0.46 4.44 -13.12
CA LYS A 78 0.36 4.28 -14.34
C LYS A 78 0.29 2.86 -14.92
N GLY A 79 0.16 1.85 -14.06
CA GLY A 79 0.22 0.44 -14.47
C GLY A 79 -1.03 -0.05 -15.20
N ASP A 80 -2.23 0.25 -14.68
CA ASP A 80 -3.48 -0.25 -15.26
C ASP A 80 -4.65 0.69 -14.90
N ARG A 81 -4.86 1.72 -15.72
CA ARG A 81 -5.92 2.73 -15.52
C ARG A 81 -7.32 2.10 -15.43
N ALA A 82 -7.55 0.96 -16.07
CA ALA A 82 -8.83 0.27 -16.08
C ALA A 82 -9.20 -0.35 -14.71
N LYS A 83 -8.26 -0.36 -13.75
CA LYS A 83 -8.47 -0.85 -12.38
C LYS A 83 -8.46 0.26 -11.33
N MET A 84 -8.40 1.52 -11.75
CA MET A 84 -8.53 2.65 -10.84
C MET A 84 -9.98 2.73 -10.35
N PRO A 85 -10.23 3.07 -9.07
CA PRO A 85 -11.58 3.34 -8.62
C PRO A 85 -12.16 4.50 -9.43
N GLU A 86 -13.37 4.30 -9.95
CA GLU A 86 -14.12 5.30 -10.70
C GLU A 86 -15.21 5.90 -9.80
N GLY A 87 -15.56 7.16 -10.06
CA GLY A 87 -16.59 7.89 -9.33
C GLY A 87 -16.51 9.37 -9.61
N ASP A 88 -17.65 10.04 -9.57
CA ASP A 88 -17.76 11.49 -9.77
C ASP A 88 -17.48 12.26 -8.47
N SER A 89 -17.34 11.53 -7.35
CA SER A 89 -17.11 12.06 -6.00
C SER A 89 -16.11 11.20 -5.22
N VAL A 90 -15.49 11.78 -4.18
CA VAL A 90 -14.51 11.06 -3.33
C VAL A 90 -15.19 9.89 -2.61
N ASP A 91 -16.44 10.06 -2.21
CA ASP A 91 -17.25 9.01 -1.61
C ASP A 91 -17.49 7.84 -2.58
N GLU A 92 -17.85 8.10 -3.84
CA GLU A 92 -18.00 7.05 -4.85
C GLU A 92 -16.68 6.32 -5.13
N ILE A 93 -15.57 7.07 -5.23
CA ILE A 93 -14.23 6.50 -5.39
C ILE A 93 -13.90 5.58 -4.19
N LEU A 94 -14.15 6.02 -2.96
CA LEU A 94 -13.87 5.21 -1.77
C LEU A 94 -14.76 3.96 -1.68
N MET A 95 -16.02 4.05 -2.09
CA MET A 95 -16.92 2.88 -2.14
C MET A 95 -16.47 1.86 -3.19
N SER A 96 -16.02 2.30 -4.37
CA SER A 96 -15.59 1.39 -5.44
C SER A 96 -14.29 0.63 -5.12
N VAL A 97 -13.50 1.06 -4.12
CA VAL A 97 -12.32 0.33 -3.66
C VAL A 97 -12.66 -1.07 -3.15
N ASP A 98 -13.69 -1.21 -2.30
CA ASP A 98 -14.05 -2.50 -1.71
C ASP A 98 -14.69 -3.43 -2.76
N GLU A 99 -15.59 -2.90 -3.59
CA GLU A 99 -16.38 -3.69 -4.53
C GLU A 99 -15.58 -4.12 -5.78
N ALA A 100 -14.79 -3.22 -6.35
CA ALA A 100 -14.11 -3.46 -7.63
C ALA A 100 -12.64 -3.83 -7.45
N ILE A 101 -11.89 -3.07 -6.64
CA ILE A 101 -10.43 -3.25 -6.54
C ILE A 101 -10.10 -4.49 -5.73
N LEU A 102 -10.66 -4.64 -4.53
CA LEU A 102 -10.34 -5.81 -3.69
C LEU A 102 -10.80 -7.13 -4.34
N ALA A 103 -11.96 -7.14 -5.01
CA ALA A 103 -12.40 -8.29 -5.79
C ALA A 103 -11.46 -8.61 -6.97
N THR A 104 -10.92 -7.60 -7.65
CA THR A 104 -9.95 -7.78 -8.74
C THR A 104 -8.60 -8.27 -8.22
N VAL A 105 -8.13 -7.70 -7.11
CA VAL A 105 -6.88 -8.11 -6.45
C VAL A 105 -6.99 -9.55 -5.95
N ALA A 106 -8.10 -9.95 -5.35
CA ALA A 106 -8.31 -11.33 -4.89
C ALA A 106 -8.24 -12.36 -6.03
N LYS A 107 -8.74 -12.00 -7.23
CA LYS A 107 -8.64 -12.86 -8.41
C LYS A 107 -7.19 -12.99 -8.92
N GLN A 108 -6.43 -11.90 -8.90
CA GLN A 108 -5.05 -11.89 -9.38
C GLN A 108 -4.05 -12.48 -8.38
N PHE A 109 -4.33 -12.32 -7.08
CA PHE A 109 -3.47 -12.75 -5.98
C PHE A 109 -4.32 -13.52 -4.96
N PRO A 110 -4.60 -14.82 -5.20
CA PRO A 110 -5.48 -15.63 -4.35
C PRO A 110 -5.01 -15.75 -2.90
N THR A 111 -3.73 -15.53 -2.64
CA THR A 111 -3.10 -15.60 -1.31
C THR A 111 -2.98 -14.22 -0.64
N ALA A 112 -3.58 -13.18 -1.21
CA ALA A 112 -3.56 -11.84 -0.64
C ALA A 112 -4.44 -11.75 0.62
N THR A 113 -3.88 -11.25 1.71
CA THR A 113 -4.65 -10.82 2.88
C THR A 113 -5.20 -9.42 2.58
N LEU A 114 -6.52 -9.33 2.38
CA LEU A 114 -7.19 -8.08 2.03
C LEU A 114 -8.03 -7.58 3.21
N PRO A 115 -8.05 -6.26 3.47
CA PRO A 115 -8.97 -5.69 4.43
C PRO A 115 -10.42 -5.82 3.93
N ARG A 116 -11.38 -5.67 4.83
CA ARG A 116 -12.79 -5.51 4.47
C ARG A 116 -13.27 -4.15 4.93
N PHE A 117 -13.95 -3.43 4.05
CA PHE A 117 -14.56 -2.17 4.40
C PHE A 117 -16.07 -2.33 4.59
N ASN A 118 -16.62 -1.74 5.65
CA ASN A 118 -18.06 -1.58 5.83
C ASN A 118 -18.34 -0.08 5.79
N VAL A 119 -19.08 0.37 4.78
CA VAL A 119 -19.42 1.78 4.61
C VAL A 119 -20.83 2.02 5.17
N ASP A 120 -20.95 2.88 6.20
CA ASP A 120 -22.24 3.42 6.65
C ASP A 120 -22.37 4.84 6.10
N VAL A 121 -23.04 4.98 4.95
CA VAL A 121 -23.24 6.28 4.30
C VAL A 121 -24.45 6.96 4.94
N ARG A 122 -24.20 7.85 5.88
CA ARG A 122 -25.25 8.72 6.42
C ARG A 122 -25.39 9.95 5.53
N HIS A 123 -26.24 9.84 4.51
CA HIS A 123 -26.49 10.88 3.49
C HIS A 123 -27.07 12.22 4.01
N THR A 124 -27.26 12.40 5.32
CA THR A 124 -27.94 13.59 5.86
C THR A 124 -26.99 14.75 6.21
N THR A 125 -25.67 14.55 6.16
CA THR A 125 -24.66 15.60 6.33
C THR A 125 -23.44 15.22 5.48
N ARG A 126 -22.60 16.17 5.05
CA ARG A 126 -21.33 15.96 4.29
C ARG A 126 -20.31 15.08 5.04
N ARG A 127 -20.67 13.86 5.42
CA ARG A 127 -19.92 12.99 6.31
C ARG A 127 -20.17 11.54 5.89
N MET A 128 -19.13 10.92 5.36
CA MET A 128 -19.05 9.47 5.20
C MET A 128 -18.37 8.87 6.44
N VAL A 129 -18.88 7.73 6.92
CA VAL A 129 -18.22 6.92 7.95
C VAL A 129 -17.91 5.55 7.34
N MET A 130 -16.63 5.27 7.16
CA MET A 130 -16.13 3.99 6.66
C MET A 130 -15.44 3.25 7.81
N THR A 131 -15.92 2.05 8.12
CA THR A 131 -15.32 1.19 9.14
C THR A 131 -14.47 0.13 8.45
N MET A 132 -13.16 0.21 8.63
CA MET A 132 -12.22 -0.80 8.12
C MET A 132 -12.01 -1.90 9.16
N ARG A 133 -12.02 -3.17 8.71
CA ARG A 133 -11.50 -4.30 9.47
C ARG A 133 -10.39 -4.96 8.68
N SER A 134 -9.23 -5.13 9.31
CA SER A 134 -8.09 -5.86 8.77
C SER A 134 -7.83 -7.08 9.64
N GLY A 135 -7.57 -8.23 9.03
CA GLY A 135 -7.34 -9.50 9.71
C GLY A 135 -8.58 -10.38 9.83
N ALA A 136 -8.47 -11.60 9.30
CA ALA A 136 -9.13 -12.80 9.81
C ALA A 136 -8.05 -13.65 10.49
#